data_AF-A0A2M7NC94-F1
#
_entry.id   AF-A0A2M7NC94-F1
#
_cell.length_a   1.000
_cell.length_b   1.000
_cell.length_c   1.000
_cell.angle_alpha   90.00
_cell.angle_beta   90.00
_cell.angle_gamma   90.00
#
_symmetry.space_group_name_H-M   'P 1'
#
loop_
_entity.id
_entity.type
_entity.pdbx_description
1 polymer ?
#
loop_
_entity_poly.entity_id
_entity_poly.type
_entity_poly.pdbx_seq_one_letter_code
_entity_poly.pdbx_strand_id
1 'polypeptide(L)'
;MLQYKNNYLKSVIFQINYIPIEQLNTGLNFSLSEFIEKKIGVKIKETKNININITQEKSTTNQFSQWNFLGKTVQLVINNSFFQINTAHYTNYQEFHPVIIDIYNEFEKIYKPAITRIALRYINTISLNDGATFDFNDIINDNLLNPTIAFKEDGLSRSIGIMNINNGEGIYTNFLYGFHNSEYPNKISKREFVLDYDCFSNSFDVTKDKIDFVLQDLRERVNSLFEKSIGNKLRKMMNQ
;
A
#
# COMPACT_ATOMS: atom_id res chain seq x y z
N MET A 1 -10.44 -11.09 0.97
CA MET A 1 -10.61 -10.13 -0.16
C MET A 1 -10.67 -10.81 -1.54
N LEU A 2 -9.81 -11.80 -1.80
CA LEU A 2 -9.70 -12.48 -3.11
C LEU A 2 -10.79 -13.47 -3.49
N GLN A 3 -11.80 -13.61 -2.64
CA GLN A 3 -12.91 -14.52 -2.85
C GLN A 3 -14.20 -13.77 -3.23
N TYR A 4 -14.16 -12.44 -3.20
CA TYR A 4 -15.33 -11.62 -3.48
C TYR A 4 -15.35 -11.18 -4.94
N LYS A 5 -16.54 -11.18 -5.54
CA LYS A 5 -16.76 -10.74 -6.93
C LYS A 5 -16.56 -9.24 -7.08
N ASN A 6 -17.06 -8.49 -6.10
CA ASN A 6 -16.95 -7.04 -6.01
C ASN A 6 -16.09 -6.69 -4.79
N ASN A 7 -15.23 -5.69 -4.90
CA ASN A 7 -14.39 -5.24 -3.80
C ASN A 7 -14.34 -3.71 -3.72
N TYR A 8 -13.95 -3.21 -2.54
CA TYR A 8 -13.79 -1.79 -2.25
C TYR A 8 -12.30 -1.38 -2.28
N LEU A 9 -11.47 -2.15 -2.97
CA LEU A 9 -10.03 -1.95 -2.97
C LEU A 9 -9.69 -0.80 -3.91
N LYS A 10 -9.25 0.31 -3.34
CA LYS A 10 -8.89 1.50 -4.08
C LYS A 10 -7.48 1.39 -4.66
N SER A 11 -6.58 0.78 -3.90
CA SER A 11 -5.17 0.64 -4.27
C SER A 11 -4.52 -0.51 -3.49
N VAL A 12 -3.62 -1.20 -4.18
CA VAL A 12 -2.65 -2.13 -3.60
C VAL A 12 -1.26 -1.63 -3.94
N ILE A 13 -0.42 -1.53 -2.91
CA ILE A 13 0.94 -1.03 -3.00
C ILE A 13 1.89 -2.12 -2.52
N PHE A 14 2.78 -2.56 -3.41
CA PHE A 14 3.93 -3.36 -3.07
C PHE A 14 5.15 -2.45 -2.96
N GLN A 15 5.98 -2.66 -1.94
CA GLN A 15 7.21 -1.91 -1.77
C GLN A 15 8.31 -2.78 -1.19
N ILE A 16 9.52 -2.64 -1.73
CA ILE A 16 10.74 -3.09 -1.08
C ILE A 16 11.61 -1.89 -0.75
N ASN A 17 12.17 -1.88 0.44
CA ASN A 17 13.26 -0.99 0.80
C ASN A 17 14.55 -1.79 0.83
N TYR A 18 15.64 -1.13 0.49
CA TYR A 18 16.96 -1.74 0.47
C TYR A 18 18.01 -0.73 0.95
N ILE A 19 19.18 -1.24 1.30
CA ILE A 19 20.36 -0.40 1.53
C ILE A 19 20.63 0.39 0.24
N PRO A 20 20.92 1.70 0.32
CA PRO A 20 21.06 2.52 -0.87
C PRO A 20 21.99 1.96 -1.95
N ILE A 21 21.51 1.94 -3.19
CA ILE A 21 22.23 1.42 -4.36
C ILE A 21 22.78 2.61 -5.15
N GLU A 22 24.06 2.88 -4.98
CA GLU A 22 24.73 4.05 -5.59
C GLU A 22 24.66 4.07 -7.11
N GLN A 23 24.62 2.91 -7.76
CA GLN A 23 24.48 2.82 -9.22
C GLN A 23 23.19 3.46 -9.73
N LEU A 24 22.13 3.50 -8.91
CA LEU A 24 20.91 4.18 -9.29
C LEU A 24 21.13 5.70 -9.33
N ASN A 25 21.95 6.29 -8.46
CA ASN A 25 22.22 7.73 -8.49
C ASN A 25 22.84 8.21 -9.82
N THR A 26 23.51 7.33 -10.56
CA THR A 26 24.09 7.65 -11.87
C THR A 26 23.16 7.30 -13.05
N GLY A 27 22.15 6.47 -12.83
CA GLY A 27 21.10 6.17 -13.80
C GLY A 27 20.43 4.82 -13.60
N LEU A 28 19.26 4.64 -14.21
CA LEU A 28 18.60 3.34 -14.28
C LEU A 28 19.19 2.52 -15.44
N ASN A 29 19.43 1.23 -15.19
CA ASN A 29 19.92 0.30 -16.21
C ASN A 29 18.97 0.28 -17.42
N PHE A 30 19.54 0.36 -18.63
CA PHE A 30 18.78 0.44 -19.88
C PHE A 30 17.89 -0.79 -20.11
N SER A 31 18.45 -2.00 -19.95
CA SER A 31 17.72 -3.25 -20.14
C SER A 31 16.55 -3.40 -19.16
N LEU A 32 16.73 -2.96 -17.91
CA LEU A 32 15.65 -2.91 -16.92
C LEU A 32 14.56 -1.92 -17.33
N SER A 33 14.95 -0.71 -17.76
CA SER A 33 14.00 0.32 -18.22
C SER A 33 13.16 -0.21 -19.38
N GLU A 34 13.80 -0.83 -20.38
CA GLU A 34 13.13 -1.40 -21.55
C GLU A 34 12.20 -2.56 -21.17
N PHE A 35 12.62 -3.41 -20.23
CA PHE A 35 11.80 -4.49 -19.70
C PHE A 35 10.53 -3.96 -19.01
N ILE A 36 10.69 -2.99 -18.10
CA ILE A 36 9.58 -2.36 -17.38
C ILE A 36 8.63 -1.69 -18.39
N GLU A 37 9.17 -0.99 -19.39
CA GLU A 37 8.37 -0.32 -20.42
C GLU A 37 7.50 -1.30 -21.21
N LYS A 38 8.05 -2.45 -21.58
CA LYS A 38 7.30 -3.52 -22.25
C LYS A 38 6.27 -4.17 -21.33
N LYS A 39 6.60 -4.35 -20.05
CA LYS A 39 5.77 -5.07 -19.09
C LYS A 39 4.56 -4.27 -18.63
N ILE A 40 4.75 -2.98 -18.31
CA ILE A 40 3.71 -2.17 -17.66
C ILE A 40 3.33 -0.92 -18.44
N GLY A 41 4.22 -0.32 -19.24
CA GLY A 41 3.95 0.87 -20.04
C GLY A 41 5.02 1.96 -19.92
N VAL A 42 4.75 3.12 -20.52
CA VAL A 42 5.74 4.15 -20.84
C VAL A 42 6.43 4.72 -19.59
N LYS A 43 7.75 4.95 -19.69
CA LYS A 43 8.55 5.68 -18.71
C LYS A 43 8.09 7.12 -18.60
N ILE A 44 7.69 7.53 -17.39
CA ILE A 44 7.31 8.91 -17.12
C ILE A 44 8.32 9.49 -16.14
N LYS A 45 9.31 10.17 -16.72
CA LYS A 45 10.13 11.18 -16.05
C LYS A 45 11.11 10.65 -14.99
N GLU A 46 12.38 10.97 -15.22
CA GLU A 46 13.37 11.04 -14.15
C GLU A 46 13.16 12.37 -13.39
N THR A 47 12.99 12.28 -12.08
CA THR A 47 12.94 13.44 -11.20
C THR A 47 14.17 13.43 -10.30
N LYS A 48 14.90 14.55 -10.24
CA LYS A 48 15.97 14.74 -9.27
C LYS A 48 15.39 15.30 -7.99
N ASN A 49 15.46 14.53 -6.91
CA ASN A 49 15.00 14.91 -5.59
C ASN A 49 16.17 15.34 -4.72
N ILE A 50 15.90 16.23 -3.77
CA ILE A 50 16.88 16.73 -2.79
C ILE A 50 16.27 16.52 -1.40
N ASN A 51 16.87 15.65 -0.59
CA ASN A 51 16.59 15.54 0.83
C ASN A 51 17.54 16.45 1.60
N ILE A 52 16.99 17.42 2.35
CA ILE A 52 17.74 18.28 3.24
C ILE A 52 17.47 17.83 4.67
N ASN A 53 18.46 17.23 5.31
CA ASN A 53 18.41 16.95 6.74
C ASN A 53 19.07 18.12 7.48
N ILE A 54 18.29 18.81 8.30
CA ILE A 54 18.77 19.93 9.13
C ILE A 54 18.81 19.43 10.57
N THR A 55 20.03 19.31 11.12
CA THR A 55 20.23 19.18 12.57
C THR A 55 20.65 20.52 13.15
N GLN A 56 20.68 20.65 14.48
CA GLN A 56 21.10 21.88 15.15
C GLN A 56 22.54 22.30 14.80
N GLU A 57 23.37 21.37 14.33
CA GLU A 57 24.80 21.60 14.08
C GLU A 57 25.20 21.54 12.60
N LYS A 58 24.41 20.90 11.73
CA LYS A 58 24.77 20.71 10.32
C LYS A 58 23.55 20.51 9.43
N SER A 59 23.62 21.05 8.22
CA SER A 59 22.76 20.65 7.11
C SER A 59 23.47 19.63 6.24
N THR A 60 22.80 18.51 5.96
CA THR A 60 23.25 17.55 4.94
C THR A 60 22.23 17.51 3.81
N THR A 61 22.74 17.63 2.59
CA THR A 61 21.94 17.62 1.37
C THR A 61 22.25 16.36 0.59
N ASN A 62 21.27 15.49 0.42
CA ASN A 62 21.38 14.26 -0.36
C ASN A 62 20.52 14.39 -1.61
N GLN A 63 21.16 14.43 -2.78
CA GLN A 63 20.48 14.41 -4.06
C GLN A 63 20.35 12.97 -4.57
N PHE A 64 19.18 12.59 -5.04
CA PHE A 64 18.95 11.27 -5.63
C PHE A 64 17.98 11.36 -6.81
N SER A 65 18.14 10.45 -7.77
CA SER A 65 17.20 10.31 -8.88
C SER A 65 16.07 9.35 -8.53
N GLN A 66 14.89 9.64 -9.05
CA GLN A 66 13.71 8.79 -8.99
C GLN A 66 13.16 8.59 -10.40
N TRP A 67 13.00 7.33 -10.80
CA TRP A 67 12.40 6.95 -12.08
C TRP A 67 10.97 6.50 -11.82
N ASN A 68 10.04 7.11 -12.55
CA ASN A 68 8.62 6.73 -12.49
C ASN A 68 8.21 6.12 -13.82
N PHE A 69 7.41 5.07 -13.76
CA PHE A 69 6.84 4.38 -14.90
C PHE A 69 5.33 4.35 -14.69
N LEU A 70 4.58 4.70 -15.73
CA LEU A 70 3.14 4.71 -15.66
C LEU A 70 2.58 3.76 -16.71
N GLY A 71 2.02 2.67 -16.21
CA GLY A 71 1.18 1.79 -16.98
C GLY A 71 -0.29 2.18 -16.95
N LYS A 72 -1.10 1.37 -17.64
CA LYS A 72 -2.57 1.54 -17.63
C LYS A 72 -3.18 1.26 -16.26
N THR A 73 -2.67 0.24 -15.57
CA THR A 73 -3.23 -0.27 -14.30
C THR A 73 -2.26 -0.16 -13.13
N VAL A 74 -0.97 0.06 -13.40
CA VAL A 74 0.08 0.11 -12.39
C VAL A 74 1.00 1.29 -12.60
N GLN A 75 1.50 1.85 -11.50
CA GLN A 75 2.61 2.79 -11.47
C GLN A 75 3.77 2.11 -10.76
N LEU A 76 4.98 2.29 -11.28
CA LEU A 76 6.19 1.84 -10.64
C LEU A 76 7.12 3.03 -10.36
N VAL A 77 7.75 3.01 -9.19
CA VAL A 77 8.70 4.01 -8.75
C VAL A 77 9.95 3.31 -8.26
N ILE A 78 11.11 3.72 -8.78
CA ILE A 78 12.42 3.25 -8.33
C ILE A 78 13.22 4.48 -7.92
N ASN A 79 13.88 4.41 -6.79
CA ASN A 79 14.98 5.32 -6.47
C ASN A 79 16.14 4.52 -5.83
N ASN A 80 17.14 5.22 -5.33
CA ASN A 80 18.30 4.57 -4.75
C ASN A 80 18.02 3.79 -3.46
N SER A 81 16.86 3.91 -2.82
CA SER A 81 16.57 3.29 -1.50
C SER A 81 15.32 2.42 -1.48
N PHE A 82 14.43 2.54 -2.46
CA PHE A 82 13.24 1.72 -2.56
C PHE A 82 12.78 1.49 -4.01
N PHE A 83 12.03 0.42 -4.15
CA PHE A 83 11.27 0.05 -5.32
C PHE A 83 9.81 -0.14 -4.90
N GLN A 84 8.87 0.46 -5.62
CA GLN A 84 7.45 0.43 -5.30
C GLN A 84 6.60 0.21 -6.56
N ILE A 85 5.62 -0.67 -6.48
CA ILE A 85 4.55 -0.84 -7.47
C ILE A 85 3.22 -0.53 -6.82
N ASN A 86 2.46 0.39 -7.40
CA ASN A 86 1.11 0.74 -6.99
C ASN A 86 0.11 0.38 -8.10
N THR A 87 -1.03 -0.22 -7.74
CA THR A 87 -2.17 -0.37 -8.65
C THR A 87 -3.04 0.89 -8.66
N ALA A 88 -3.23 1.49 -9.83
CA ALA A 88 -4.22 2.54 -10.04
C ALA A 88 -5.65 1.96 -10.06
N HIS A 89 -5.78 0.75 -10.62
CA HIS A 89 -7.00 -0.05 -10.61
C HIS A 89 -6.62 -1.51 -10.35
N TYR A 90 -6.84 -1.99 -9.12
CA TYR A 90 -6.59 -3.39 -8.79
C TYR A 90 -7.71 -4.27 -9.34
N THR A 91 -7.35 -5.30 -10.10
CA THR A 91 -8.29 -6.32 -10.60
C THR A 91 -8.28 -7.52 -9.66
N ASN A 92 -7.17 -8.25 -9.61
CA ASN A 92 -6.98 -9.43 -8.78
C ASN A 92 -5.48 -9.72 -8.54
N TYR A 93 -5.19 -10.62 -7.62
CA TYR A 93 -3.81 -10.98 -7.26
C TYR A 93 -3.11 -11.77 -8.36
N GLN A 94 -3.86 -12.59 -9.11
CA GLN A 94 -3.33 -13.42 -10.19
C GLN A 94 -2.75 -12.56 -11.34
N GLU A 95 -3.28 -11.36 -11.55
CA GLU A 95 -2.74 -10.39 -12.50
C GLU A 95 -1.64 -9.52 -11.87
N PHE A 96 -1.81 -9.11 -10.61
CA PHE A 96 -0.87 -8.18 -9.96
C PHE A 96 0.44 -8.85 -9.52
N HIS A 97 0.37 -10.07 -8.99
CA HIS A 97 1.53 -10.77 -8.44
C HIS A 97 2.60 -11.08 -9.50
N PRO A 98 2.29 -11.61 -10.71
CA PRO A 98 3.30 -11.80 -11.73
C PRO A 98 4.03 -10.52 -12.14
N VAL A 99 3.34 -9.37 -12.14
CA VAL A 99 3.98 -8.07 -12.43
C VAL A 99 5.02 -7.73 -11.38
N ILE A 100 4.73 -7.96 -10.10
CA ILE A 100 5.70 -7.75 -9.01
C ILE A 100 6.92 -8.64 -9.21
N ILE A 101 6.69 -9.94 -9.40
CA ILE A 101 7.74 -10.95 -9.44
C ILE A 101 8.65 -10.77 -10.65
N ASP A 102 8.08 -10.58 -11.83
CA ASP A 102 8.84 -10.41 -13.05
C ASP A 102 9.76 -9.19 -12.98
N ILE A 103 9.25 -8.06 -12.50
CA ILE A 103 10.05 -6.84 -12.39
C ILE A 103 11.08 -6.96 -11.27
N TYR A 104 10.71 -7.53 -10.12
CA TYR A 104 11.65 -7.78 -9.02
C TYR A 104 12.82 -8.66 -9.47
N ASN A 105 12.54 -9.75 -10.18
CA ASN A 105 13.57 -10.68 -10.64
C ASN A 105 14.56 -10.00 -11.60
N GLU A 106 14.09 -9.14 -12.51
CA GLU A 106 14.99 -8.35 -13.38
C GLU A 106 15.80 -7.32 -12.58
N PHE A 107 15.17 -6.66 -11.60
CA PHE A 107 15.85 -5.73 -10.71
C PHE A 107 16.94 -6.42 -9.87
N GLU A 108 16.64 -7.59 -9.31
CA GLU A 108 17.55 -8.39 -8.48
C GLU A 108 18.76 -8.89 -9.27
N LYS A 109 18.57 -9.36 -10.51
CA LYS A 109 19.66 -9.78 -11.40
C LYS A 109 20.72 -8.69 -11.59
N ILE A 110 20.27 -7.44 -11.70
CA ILE A 110 21.13 -6.30 -12.02
C ILE A 110 21.77 -5.71 -10.77
N TYR A 111 20.98 -5.48 -9.72
CA TYR A 111 21.40 -4.68 -8.57
C TYR A 111 21.68 -5.48 -7.31
N LYS A 112 21.18 -6.72 -7.21
CA LYS A 112 21.33 -7.61 -6.03
C LYS A 112 21.08 -6.86 -4.71
N PRO A 113 19.90 -6.25 -4.54
CA PRO A 113 19.63 -5.34 -3.43
C PRO A 113 19.76 -6.04 -2.08
N ALA A 114 20.40 -5.39 -1.11
CA ALA A 114 20.31 -5.81 0.28
C ALA A 114 18.99 -5.28 0.88
N ILE A 115 17.95 -6.12 0.85
CA ILE A 115 16.59 -5.74 1.25
C ILE A 115 16.50 -5.57 2.76
N THR A 116 15.89 -4.46 3.17
CA THR A 116 15.68 -4.10 4.59
C THR A 116 14.21 -4.14 5.00
N ARG A 117 13.29 -4.05 4.03
CA ARG A 117 11.85 -4.18 4.27
C ARG A 117 11.14 -4.66 3.01
N ILE A 118 10.16 -5.54 3.19
CA ILE A 118 9.17 -5.89 2.17
C ILE A 118 7.79 -5.55 2.72
N ALA A 119 7.00 -4.81 1.96
CA ALA A 119 5.68 -4.36 2.37
C ALA A 119 4.64 -4.60 1.28
N LEU A 120 3.42 -4.89 1.74
CA LEU A 120 2.24 -5.05 0.91
C LEU A 120 1.07 -4.35 1.62
N ARG A 121 0.57 -3.29 0.99
CA ARG A 121 -0.47 -2.42 1.53
C ARG A 121 -1.75 -2.53 0.72
N TYR A 122 -2.88 -2.72 1.39
CA TYR A 122 -4.22 -2.76 0.79
C TYR A 122 -5.08 -1.63 1.36
N ILE A 123 -5.48 -0.70 0.50
CA ILE A 123 -6.29 0.46 0.87
C ILE A 123 -7.71 0.23 0.38
N ASN A 124 -8.63 -0.05 1.30
CA ASN A 124 -10.05 -0.21 0.99
C ASN A 124 -10.79 1.07 1.34
N THR A 125 -11.57 1.59 0.39
CA THR A 125 -12.43 2.75 0.61
C THR A 125 -13.88 2.34 0.34
N ILE A 126 -14.62 2.15 1.41
CA ILE A 126 -16.02 1.74 1.37
C ILE A 126 -16.86 3.02 1.33
N SER A 127 -17.44 3.31 0.16
CA SER A 127 -18.32 4.46 -0.07
C SER A 127 -19.69 3.93 -0.46
N LEU A 128 -20.72 4.35 0.28
CA LEU A 128 -22.09 3.87 0.12
C LEU A 128 -23.01 5.04 -0.21
N ASN A 129 -23.91 4.84 -1.17
CA ASN A 129 -24.77 5.91 -1.69
C ASN A 129 -26.11 6.03 -0.94
N ASP A 130 -26.44 5.04 -0.12
CA ASP A 130 -27.69 4.95 0.64
C ASP A 130 -27.43 4.98 2.15
N GLY A 131 -28.48 5.21 2.95
CA GLY A 131 -28.41 5.19 4.41
C GLY A 131 -27.82 6.44 5.08
N ALA A 132 -27.77 6.44 6.41
CA ALA A 132 -27.23 7.57 7.18
C ALA A 132 -25.69 7.59 7.17
N THR A 133 -25.10 8.79 7.19
CA THR A 133 -23.66 9.03 7.07
C THR A 133 -22.77 8.17 7.98
N PHE A 134 -23.19 7.95 9.24
CA PHE A 134 -22.44 7.19 10.23
C PHE A 134 -23.00 5.77 10.47
N ASP A 135 -24.02 5.35 9.73
CA ASP A 135 -24.58 4.01 9.87
C ASP A 135 -23.69 3.00 9.13
N PHE A 136 -22.90 2.23 9.86
CA PHE A 136 -22.10 1.12 9.31
C PHE A 136 -22.41 -0.22 10.01
N ASN A 137 -23.61 -0.31 10.63
CA ASN A 137 -24.03 -1.49 11.38
C ASN A 137 -24.03 -2.75 10.50
N ASP A 138 -23.38 -3.82 10.99
CA ASP A 138 -23.14 -5.08 10.26
C ASP A 138 -22.41 -4.93 8.90
N ILE A 139 -21.87 -3.74 8.61
CA ILE A 139 -20.99 -3.48 7.46
C ILE A 139 -19.54 -3.49 7.93
N ILE A 140 -19.25 -2.74 8.99
CA ILE A 140 -17.96 -2.70 9.68
C ILE A 140 -18.13 -3.29 11.08
N ASN A 141 -17.09 -3.92 11.60
CA ASN A 141 -17.07 -4.40 12.97
C ASN A 141 -17.21 -3.23 13.96
N ASP A 142 -18.17 -3.30 14.87
CA ASP A 142 -18.51 -2.23 15.82
C ASP A 142 -17.31 -1.76 16.65
N ASN A 143 -16.36 -2.65 16.95
CA ASN A 143 -15.13 -2.28 17.66
C ASN A 143 -14.28 -1.22 16.93
N LEU A 144 -14.43 -1.09 15.61
CA LEU A 144 -13.77 -0.08 14.79
C LEU A 144 -14.59 1.22 14.66
N LEU A 145 -15.85 1.22 15.09
CA LEU A 145 -16.78 2.34 14.94
C LEU A 145 -16.99 3.12 16.24
N ASN A 146 -17.02 2.40 17.37
CA ASN A 146 -17.47 2.91 18.66
C ASN A 146 -16.81 4.24 19.10
N PRO A 147 -15.48 4.43 18.96
CA PRO A 147 -14.85 5.69 19.36
C PRO A 147 -15.36 6.89 18.56
N THR A 148 -15.71 6.72 17.28
CA THR A 148 -16.20 7.82 16.44
C THR A 148 -17.69 8.07 16.63
N ILE A 149 -18.50 7.02 16.72
CA ILE A 149 -19.96 7.14 16.82
C ILE A 149 -20.37 7.97 18.04
N ALA A 150 -19.60 7.90 19.13
CA ALA A 150 -19.84 8.68 20.34
C ALA A 150 -19.81 10.21 20.14
N PHE A 151 -19.13 10.70 19.11
CA PHE A 151 -18.94 12.14 18.84
C PHE A 151 -19.58 12.59 17.51
N LYS A 152 -20.43 11.77 16.88
CA LYS A 152 -20.96 12.03 15.52
C LYS A 152 -21.75 13.35 15.39
N GLU A 153 -22.36 13.80 16.49
CA GLU A 153 -23.15 15.04 16.51
C GLU A 153 -22.29 16.30 16.68
N ASP A 154 -21.01 16.16 17.06
CA ASP A 154 -20.09 17.27 17.35
C ASP A 154 -19.46 17.91 16.10
N GLY A 155 -20.02 17.64 14.91
CA GLY A 155 -19.54 18.25 13.67
C GLY A 155 -18.22 17.69 13.17
N LEU A 156 -17.95 16.40 13.40
CA LEU A 156 -16.72 15.73 12.96
C LEU A 156 -16.38 16.00 11.48
N SER A 157 -15.16 16.46 11.22
CA SER A 157 -14.60 16.60 9.87
C SER A 157 -13.77 15.39 9.45
N ARG A 158 -13.24 14.62 10.40
CA ARG A 158 -12.52 13.36 10.17
C ARG A 158 -12.43 12.59 11.49
N SER A 159 -12.40 11.26 11.42
CA SER A 159 -12.05 10.41 12.57
C SER A 159 -11.28 9.20 12.09
N ILE A 160 -10.03 9.07 12.51
CA ILE A 160 -9.11 8.01 12.07
C ILE A 160 -8.43 7.38 13.28
N GLY A 161 -8.51 6.06 13.37
CA GLY A 161 -7.76 5.23 14.30
C GLY A 161 -6.52 4.61 13.65
N ILE A 162 -5.50 4.34 14.45
CA ILE A 162 -4.26 3.67 14.03
C ILE A 162 -3.95 2.56 15.02
N MET A 163 -3.64 1.37 14.51
CA MET A 163 -3.13 0.23 15.28
C MET A 163 -1.84 -0.28 14.65
N ASN A 164 -0.77 -0.35 15.45
CA ASN A 164 0.47 -1.00 15.07
C ASN A 164 0.49 -2.40 15.68
N ILE A 165 0.39 -3.42 14.83
CA ILE A 165 0.21 -4.81 15.26
C ILE A 165 1.45 -5.61 14.90
N ASN A 166 2.01 -6.32 15.87
CA ASN A 166 3.05 -7.33 15.66
C ASN A 166 2.41 -8.70 15.84
N ASN A 167 2.51 -9.59 14.85
CA ASN A 167 1.95 -10.94 14.97
C ASN A 167 2.86 -11.93 15.72
N GLY A 168 4.08 -11.53 16.08
CA GLY A 168 5.07 -12.39 16.75
C GLY A 168 5.88 -13.27 15.79
N GLU A 169 5.61 -13.22 14.49
CA GLU A 169 6.22 -14.08 13.45
C GLU A 169 7.03 -13.23 12.45
N GLY A 170 7.53 -12.07 12.89
CA GLY A 170 8.31 -11.16 12.04
C GLY A 170 7.48 -10.33 11.05
N ILE A 171 6.14 -10.41 11.10
CA ILE A 171 5.23 -9.60 10.30
C ILE A 171 4.59 -8.52 11.17
N TYR A 172 4.67 -7.30 10.66
CA TYR A 172 4.12 -6.11 11.27
C TYR A 172 2.99 -5.57 10.41
N THR A 173 2.02 -4.90 11.03
CA THR A 173 0.93 -4.23 10.32
C THR A 173 0.71 -2.85 10.91
N ASN A 174 0.81 -1.81 10.07
CA ASN A 174 0.24 -0.51 10.38
C ASN A 174 -1.20 -0.51 9.82
N PHE A 175 -2.19 -0.58 10.70
CA PHE A 175 -3.60 -0.60 10.32
C PHE A 175 -4.24 0.75 10.63
N LEU A 176 -4.61 1.47 9.58
CA LEU A 176 -5.36 2.71 9.65
C LEU A 176 -6.81 2.46 9.27
N TYR A 177 -7.74 3.00 10.04
CA TYR A 177 -9.17 2.84 9.79
C TYR A 177 -9.96 4.07 10.21
N GLY A 178 -11.17 4.23 9.67
CA GLY A 178 -12.11 5.24 10.15
C GLY A 178 -12.80 6.03 9.04
N PHE A 179 -13.41 7.14 9.44
CA PHE A 179 -14.13 8.06 8.57
C PHE A 179 -13.16 9.09 7.99
N HIS A 180 -12.61 8.78 6.80
CA HIS A 180 -11.54 9.57 6.17
C HIS A 180 -11.98 10.94 5.64
N ASN A 181 -13.26 11.05 5.25
CA ASN A 181 -13.88 12.21 4.63
C ASN A 181 -13.19 12.70 3.34
N SER A 182 -13.77 12.38 2.18
CA SER A 182 -13.31 12.91 0.90
C SER A 182 -13.48 14.42 0.75
N GLU A 183 -14.26 15.07 1.62
CA GLU A 183 -14.54 16.52 1.60
C GLU A 183 -13.82 17.30 2.71
N TYR A 184 -12.85 16.68 3.38
CA TYR A 184 -12.06 17.33 4.42
C TYR A 184 -11.48 18.68 3.95
N PRO A 185 -11.56 19.78 4.73
CA PRO A 185 -11.88 19.83 6.16
C PRO A 185 -13.37 20.05 6.51
N ASN A 186 -14.30 19.94 5.54
CA ASN A 186 -15.73 20.10 5.82
C ASN A 186 -16.23 19.01 6.77
N LYS A 187 -17.42 19.21 7.38
CA LYS A 187 -18.08 18.16 8.17
C LYS A 187 -18.29 16.90 7.33
N ILE A 188 -18.14 15.72 7.93
CA ILE A 188 -18.45 14.44 7.29
C ILE A 188 -19.91 14.45 6.86
N SER A 189 -20.13 14.42 5.55
CA SER A 189 -21.44 14.39 4.90
C SER A 189 -21.69 13.04 4.21
N LYS A 190 -20.63 12.45 3.65
CA LYS A 190 -20.67 11.18 2.90
C LYS A 190 -20.45 9.97 3.78
N ARG A 191 -21.14 8.88 3.44
CA ARG A 191 -21.03 7.58 4.09
C ARG A 191 -19.79 6.84 3.58
N GLU A 192 -18.64 7.20 4.15
CA GLU A 192 -17.34 6.72 3.72
C GLU A 192 -16.50 6.20 4.89
N PHE A 193 -15.94 4.99 4.72
CA PHE A 193 -15.06 4.36 5.70
C PHE A 193 -13.83 3.78 5.02
N VAL A 194 -12.66 3.93 5.64
CA VAL A 194 -11.39 3.39 5.14
C VAL A 194 -10.92 2.21 6.00
N LEU A 195 -10.39 1.18 5.34
CA LEU A 195 -9.64 0.09 5.95
C LEU A 195 -8.32 -0.07 5.19
N ASP A 196 -7.24 0.41 5.79
CA ASP A 196 -5.92 0.54 5.19
C ASP A 196 -4.90 -0.28 5.96
N TYR A 197 -4.49 -1.40 5.37
CA TYR A 197 -3.58 -2.37 5.97
C TYR A 197 -2.22 -2.28 5.29
N ASP A 198 -1.21 -1.72 5.95
CA ASP A 198 0.20 -1.78 5.52
C ASP A 198 0.90 -2.91 6.27
N CYS A 199 0.96 -4.11 5.67
CA CYS A 199 1.66 -5.26 6.25
C CYS A 199 3.09 -5.34 5.72
N PHE A 200 4.06 -5.60 6.58
CA PHE A 200 5.46 -5.64 6.18
C PHE A 200 6.32 -6.57 7.05
N SER A 201 7.43 -7.02 6.47
CA SER A 201 8.53 -7.70 7.16
C SER A 201 9.79 -6.85 7.07
N ASN A 202 10.55 -6.79 8.17
CA ASN A 202 11.88 -6.14 8.22
C ASN A 202 13.03 -7.16 8.21
N SER A 203 12.71 -8.45 8.17
CA SER A 203 13.68 -9.54 8.10
C SER A 203 13.49 -10.22 6.76
N PHE A 204 14.33 -9.85 5.79
CA PHE A 204 14.42 -10.53 4.51
C PHE A 204 15.88 -10.87 4.21
N ASP A 205 16.17 -12.16 4.09
CA ASP A 205 17.45 -12.66 3.63
C ASP A 205 17.27 -13.17 2.20
N VAL A 206 17.71 -12.38 1.22
CA VAL A 206 17.62 -12.70 -0.23
C VAL A 206 18.24 -14.07 -0.57
N THR A 207 19.16 -14.59 0.26
CA THR A 207 19.80 -15.89 0.03
C THR A 207 18.99 -17.08 0.54
N LYS A 208 18.01 -16.84 1.42
CA LYS A 208 17.20 -17.89 2.07
C LYS A 208 15.72 -17.77 1.75
N ASP A 209 15.25 -16.54 1.58
CA ASP A 209 13.85 -16.21 1.42
C ASP A 209 13.51 -16.06 -0.05
N LYS A 210 12.33 -16.51 -0.44
CA LYS A 210 11.74 -16.15 -1.72
C LYS A 210 10.72 -15.06 -1.49
N ILE A 211 10.79 -14.02 -2.31
CA ILE A 211 9.85 -12.91 -2.25
C ILE A 211 8.38 -13.37 -2.38
N ASP A 212 8.15 -14.46 -3.12
CA ASP A 212 6.83 -15.10 -3.27
C ASP A 212 6.23 -15.52 -1.93
N PHE A 213 7.01 -16.19 -1.08
CA PHE A 213 6.54 -16.68 0.22
C PHE A 213 6.20 -15.51 1.15
N VAL A 214 7.09 -14.51 1.22
CA VAL A 214 6.82 -13.32 2.04
C VAL A 214 5.58 -12.58 1.56
N LEU A 215 5.40 -12.41 0.24
CA LEU A 215 4.21 -11.80 -0.31
C LEU A 215 2.94 -12.59 0.00
N GLN A 216 3.01 -13.92 0.00
CA GLN A 216 1.90 -14.77 0.40
C GLN A 216 1.53 -14.54 1.87
N ASP A 217 2.50 -14.56 2.78
CA ASP A 217 2.27 -14.36 4.21
C ASP A 217 1.67 -12.97 4.51
N LEU A 218 2.23 -11.92 3.89
CA LEU A 218 1.69 -10.56 4.01
C LEU A 218 0.25 -10.48 3.50
N ARG A 219 -0.06 -11.14 2.39
CA ARG A 219 -1.41 -11.19 1.80
C ARG A 219 -2.40 -11.95 2.69
N GLU A 220 -2.00 -13.08 3.24
CA GLU A 220 -2.83 -13.85 4.19
C GLU A 220 -3.12 -13.04 5.45
N ARG A 221 -2.11 -12.30 5.95
CA ARG A 221 -2.28 -11.37 7.06
C ARG A 221 -3.30 -10.28 6.76
N VAL A 222 -3.18 -9.60 5.61
CA VAL A 222 -4.17 -8.60 5.17
C VAL A 222 -5.57 -9.21 5.10
N ASN A 223 -5.72 -10.39 4.49
CA ASN A 223 -7.02 -11.05 4.37
C ASN A 223 -7.63 -11.36 5.74
N SER A 224 -6.85 -11.89 6.68
CA SER A 224 -7.31 -12.18 8.04
C SER A 224 -7.79 -10.92 8.76
N LEU A 225 -7.06 -9.82 8.65
CA LEU A 225 -7.44 -8.54 9.27
C LEU A 225 -8.67 -7.92 8.62
N PHE A 226 -8.76 -7.98 7.29
CA PHE A 226 -9.94 -7.52 6.55
C PHE A 226 -11.20 -8.28 6.98
N GLU A 227 -11.14 -9.62 7.04
CA GLU A 227 -12.29 -10.42 7.46
C GLU A 227 -12.71 -10.13 8.90
N LYS A 228 -11.78 -9.82 9.80
CA LYS A 228 -12.10 -9.40 11.18
C LYS A 228 -12.74 -8.01 11.25
N SER A 229 -12.48 -7.16 10.26
CA SER A 229 -12.90 -5.75 10.24
C SER A 229 -14.29 -5.53 9.66
N ILE A 230 -14.86 -6.51 8.96
CA ILE A 230 -16.13 -6.38 8.25
C ILE A 230 -17.25 -7.23 8.85
N GLY A 231 -18.49 -6.76 8.70
CA GLY A 231 -19.72 -7.47 9.08
C GLY A 231 -20.32 -8.28 7.92
N ASN A 232 -21.42 -8.99 8.20
CA ASN A 232 -22.05 -9.90 7.25
C ASN A 232 -22.71 -9.19 6.07
N LYS A 233 -23.27 -7.99 6.30
CA LYS A 233 -23.88 -7.19 5.24
C LYS A 233 -22.85 -6.84 4.16
N LEU A 234 -21.65 -6.41 4.56
CA LEU A 234 -20.60 -6.09 3.59
C LEU A 234 -20.15 -7.33 2.81
N ARG A 235 -19.99 -8.49 3.48
CA ARG A 235 -19.68 -9.77 2.79
C ARG A 235 -20.72 -10.13 1.73
N LYS A 236 -22.00 -9.94 2.02
CA LYS A 236 -23.09 -10.21 1.05
C LYS A 236 -23.01 -9.27 -0.14
N MET A 237 -22.83 -7.97 0.11
CA MET A 237 -22.71 -6.96 -0.95
C MET A 237 -21.55 -7.24 -1.90
N MET A 238 -20.43 -7.74 -1.37
CA MET A 238 -19.23 -8.07 -2.16
C MET A 238 -19.35 -9.41 -2.94
N ASN A 239 -20.30 -10.29 -2.57
CA ASN A 239 -20.52 -11.60 -3.22
C ASN A 239 -21.64 -11.62 -4.28
N GLN A 240 -22.49 -10.58 -4.29
CA GLN A 240 -23.47 -10.37 -5.35
C GLN A 240 -22.72 -10.07 -6.66
#